data_AF-A0A2D7PHL6-F1
#
_entry.id   AF-A0A2D7PHL6-F1
#
_cell.length_a   1.000
_cell.length_b   1.000
_cell.length_c   1.000
_cell.angle_alpha   90.00
_cell.angle_beta   90.00
_cell.angle_gamma   90.00
#
_symmetry.space_group_name_H-M   'P 1'
#
loop_
_entity.id
_entity.type
_entity.pdbx_description
1 polymer ?
#
loop_
_entity_poly.entity_id
_entity_poly.type
_entity_poly.pdbx_seq_one_letter_code
_entity_poly.pdbx_strand_id
1 'polypeptide(L)'
;MAKQRFGCVYRLTNLVTGKTYIGKTVHFKRRMYEHKHYKSNTYLSRSINKHGWDKFKKEILIDDVPEEDLSNLEISYIKVENTLAPNGYNLTLGGEGCSGLKLTDEGRENCRQAAFRREANRDRFGCVLFHKRSNKYQAIGPHPDRKSIGYYFTKEKAEEALSIFLKTGERIECDRKTRKKGTGTIIKTKNGKRYVAQYTKNKKRSSKTFDTPEQCEEWLKRKLNF
;
A
#
# COMPACT_ATOMS: atom_id res chain seq x y z
N MET A 1 24.53 18.20 -15.76
CA MET A 1 23.60 19.09 -16.48
C MET A 1 22.33 18.31 -16.78
N ALA A 2 21.14 18.81 -16.40
CA ALA A 2 19.89 18.16 -16.77
C ALA A 2 19.73 18.24 -18.30
N LYS A 3 19.42 17.12 -18.95
CA LYS A 3 19.23 17.09 -20.42
C LYS A 3 17.92 17.82 -20.74
N GLN A 4 17.98 18.88 -21.53
CA GLN A 4 16.79 19.59 -22.00
C GLN A 4 15.94 18.62 -22.84
N ARG A 5 14.64 18.55 -22.54
CA ARG A 5 13.68 17.69 -23.22
C ARG A 5 12.71 18.56 -23.99
N PHE A 6 12.33 18.07 -25.16
CA PHE A 6 11.35 18.72 -26.03
C PHE A 6 10.10 17.84 -26.15
N GLY A 7 8.98 18.47 -26.46
CA GLY A 7 7.70 17.81 -26.66
C GLY A 7 6.75 18.63 -27.50
N CYS A 8 5.49 18.22 -27.49
CA CYS A 8 4.44 18.81 -28.31
C CYS A 8 3.16 19.05 -27.49
N VAL A 9 2.35 20.01 -27.95
CA VAL A 9 0.93 20.13 -27.59
C VAL A 9 0.11 19.57 -28.75
N TYR A 10 -0.88 18.74 -28.42
CA TYR A 10 -1.71 18.06 -29.39
C TYR A 10 -3.20 18.24 -29.10
N ARG A 11 -4.00 18.03 -30.13
CA ARG A 11 -5.46 18.04 -30.10
C ARG A 11 -6.02 16.68 -30.49
N LEU A 12 -7.05 16.25 -29.76
CA LEU A 12 -7.91 15.13 -30.12
C LEU A 12 -9.33 15.65 -30.36
N THR A 13 -9.85 15.47 -31.57
CA THR A 13 -11.20 15.93 -31.94
C THR A 13 -12.09 14.72 -32.15
N ASN A 14 -13.18 14.61 -31.39
CA ASN A 14 -14.18 13.58 -31.61
C ASN A 14 -15.06 13.97 -32.80
N LEU A 15 -14.94 13.23 -33.90
CA LEU A 15 -15.65 13.49 -35.15
C LEU A 15 -17.17 13.27 -35.07
N VAL A 16 -17.65 12.55 -34.05
CA VAL A 16 -19.09 12.30 -33.82
C VAL A 16 -19.74 13.46 -33.07
N THR A 17 -19.03 14.06 -32.12
CA THR A 17 -19.60 15.09 -31.22
C THR A 17 -19.09 16.51 -31.49
N GLY A 18 -18.02 16.65 -32.26
CA GLY A 18 -17.30 17.93 -32.47
C GLY A 18 -16.42 18.36 -31.30
N LYS A 19 -16.52 17.72 -30.13
CA LYS A 19 -15.76 18.09 -28.93
C LYS A 19 -14.27 17.81 -29.07
N THR A 20 -13.46 18.66 -28.44
CA THR A 20 -12.00 18.63 -28.51
C THR A 20 -11.36 18.40 -27.14
N TYR A 21 -10.15 17.85 -27.16
CA TYR A 21 -9.26 17.71 -26.01
C TYR A 21 -7.88 18.24 -26.39
N ILE A 22 -7.31 19.09 -25.54
CA ILE A 22 -5.92 19.55 -25.66
C ILE A 22 -5.10 18.83 -24.59
N GLY A 23 -3.93 18.34 -24.98
CA GLY A 23 -2.96 17.83 -24.01
C GLY A 23 -1.52 18.06 -24.47
N LYS A 24 -0.58 17.96 -23.52
CA LYS A 24 0.86 18.01 -23.80
C LYS A 24 1.56 16.67 -23.60
N THR A 25 2.71 16.47 -24.23
CA THR A 25 3.58 15.32 -23.99
C THR A 25 4.98 15.51 -24.56
N VAL A 26 5.99 14.88 -23.96
CA VAL A 26 7.36 14.75 -24.51
C VAL A 26 7.52 13.55 -25.45
N HIS A 27 6.51 12.66 -25.54
CA HIS A 27 6.55 11.47 -26.38
C HIS A 27 5.18 11.19 -27.05
N PHE A 28 4.91 11.86 -28.17
CA PHE A 28 3.61 11.81 -28.86
C PHE A 28 3.13 10.40 -29.19
N LYS A 29 3.96 9.57 -29.84
CA LYS A 29 3.61 8.19 -30.22
C LYS A 29 3.18 7.35 -29.02
N ARG A 30 3.94 7.44 -27.92
CA ARG A 30 3.63 6.74 -26.66
C ARG A 30 2.31 7.26 -26.08
N ARG A 31 2.11 8.58 -26.05
CA ARG A 31 0.87 9.18 -25.53
C ARG A 31 -0.37 8.76 -26.30
N MET A 32 -0.28 8.62 -27.63
CA MET A 32 -1.38 8.14 -28.46
C MET A 32 -1.67 6.66 -28.21
N TYR A 33 -0.63 5.83 -28.03
CA TYR A 33 -0.79 4.45 -27.61
C TYR A 33 -1.51 4.35 -26.25
N GLU A 34 -1.11 5.19 -25.29
CA GLU A 34 -1.70 5.22 -23.96
C GLU A 34 -3.19 5.57 -23.99
N HIS A 35 -3.59 6.61 -24.73
CA HIS A 35 -5.00 6.97 -24.90
C HIS A 35 -5.83 5.87 -25.56
N LYS A 36 -5.24 5.12 -26.50
CA LYS A 36 -5.92 4.02 -27.19
C LYS A 36 -6.12 2.79 -26.30
N HIS A 37 -5.12 2.44 -25.50
CA HIS A 37 -5.07 1.13 -24.83
C HIS A 37 -5.35 1.17 -23.33
N TYR A 38 -5.04 2.27 -22.63
CA TYR A 38 -5.26 2.36 -21.19
C TYR A 38 -6.57 3.05 -20.86
N LYS A 39 -7.42 2.35 -20.11
CA LYS A 39 -8.66 2.91 -19.59
C LYS A 39 -8.38 3.73 -18.34
N SER A 40 -8.82 4.98 -18.34
CA SER A 40 -8.87 5.86 -17.16
C SER A 40 -10.29 6.34 -16.92
N ASN A 41 -10.60 6.85 -15.72
CA ASN A 41 -11.93 7.42 -15.42
C ASN A 41 -12.08 8.88 -15.88
N THR A 42 -11.31 9.31 -16.88
CA THR A 42 -11.37 10.67 -17.43
C THR A 42 -12.54 10.83 -18.40
N TYR A 43 -12.97 12.07 -18.64
CA TYR A 43 -14.06 12.35 -19.58
C TYR A 43 -13.69 11.93 -21.03
N LEU A 44 -12.46 12.25 -21.45
CA LEU A 44 -11.91 11.80 -22.73
C LEU A 44 -11.93 10.27 -22.86
N SER A 45 -11.39 9.53 -21.88
CA SER A 45 -11.34 8.05 -21.91
C SER A 45 -12.74 7.44 -22.03
N ARG A 46 -13.74 7.97 -21.31
CA ARG A 46 -15.13 7.54 -21.45
C ARG A 46 -15.67 7.79 -22.85
N SER A 47 -15.31 8.91 -23.48
CA SER A 47 -15.73 9.22 -24.86
C SER A 47 -15.05 8.32 -25.89
N ILE A 48 -13.74 8.05 -25.74
CA ILE A 48 -13.01 7.09 -26.59
C ILE A 48 -13.63 5.70 -26.49
N ASN A 49 -13.96 5.23 -25.28
CA ASN A 49 -14.62 3.94 -25.08
C ASN A 49 -16.02 3.90 -25.71
N LYS A 50 -16.75 5.02 -25.72
CA LYS A 50 -18.11 5.10 -26.26
C LYS A 50 -18.15 5.17 -27.79
N HIS A 51 -17.25 5.95 -28.40
CA HIS A 51 -17.32 6.25 -29.83
C HIS A 51 -16.26 5.52 -30.66
N GLY A 52 -15.23 4.95 -30.04
CA GLY A 52 -14.12 4.30 -30.73
C GLY A 52 -12.95 5.25 -30.99
N TRP A 53 -11.72 4.74 -30.89
CA TRP A 53 -10.50 5.51 -31.12
C TRP A 53 -10.36 6.00 -32.56
N ASP A 54 -10.89 5.27 -33.54
CA ASP A 54 -10.93 5.63 -34.96
C ASP A 54 -11.75 6.90 -35.22
N LYS A 55 -12.73 7.19 -34.36
CA LYS A 55 -13.56 8.40 -34.44
C LYS A 55 -12.91 9.66 -33.86
N PHE A 56 -11.66 9.58 -33.41
CA PHE A 56 -10.90 10.74 -32.97
C PHE A 56 -9.86 11.14 -34.02
N LYS A 57 -9.89 12.39 -34.48
CA LYS A 57 -8.79 13.01 -35.23
C LYS A 57 -7.67 13.38 -34.25
N LYS A 58 -6.41 13.12 -34.61
CA LYS A 58 -5.23 13.43 -33.79
C LYS A 58 -4.36 14.42 -34.53
N GLU A 59 -4.07 15.55 -33.91
CA GLU A 59 -3.35 16.66 -34.54
C GLU A 59 -2.29 17.16 -33.56
N ILE A 60 -1.08 17.42 -34.06
CA ILE A 60 -0.06 18.16 -33.30
C ILE A 60 -0.31 19.64 -33.60
N LEU A 61 -0.50 20.44 -32.56
CA LEU A 61 -0.73 21.89 -32.68
C LEU A 61 0.59 22.65 -32.72
N ILE A 62 1.55 22.22 -31.90
CA ILE A 62 2.92 22.72 -31.86
C ILE A 62 3.85 21.59 -31.39
N ASP A 63 5.02 21.48 -32.01
CA ASP A 63 6.07 20.48 -31.70
C ASP A 63 7.39 21.19 -31.35
N ASP A 64 8.40 20.42 -30.96
CA ASP A 64 9.75 20.91 -30.61
C ASP A 64 9.74 22.02 -29.54
N VAL A 65 8.83 21.91 -28.58
CA VAL A 65 8.67 22.85 -27.46
C VAL A 65 9.47 22.38 -26.25
N PRO A 66 10.29 23.24 -25.62
CA PRO A 66 10.93 22.93 -24.34
C PRO A 66 9.91 22.46 -23.29
N GLU A 67 10.23 21.41 -22.53
CA GLU A 67 9.30 20.81 -21.56
C GLU A 67 8.74 21.83 -20.54
N GLU A 68 9.53 22.84 -20.19
CA GLU A 68 9.17 23.96 -19.31
C GLU A 68 8.02 24.83 -19.87
N ASP A 69 7.94 24.98 -21.19
CA ASP A 69 6.95 25.84 -21.86
C ASP A 69 5.64 25.10 -22.20
N LEU A 70 5.68 23.76 -22.29
CA LEU A 70 4.54 22.93 -22.66
C LEU A 70 3.31 23.18 -21.78
N SER A 71 3.51 23.48 -20.50
CA SER A 71 2.40 23.73 -19.56
C SER A 71 1.66 25.03 -19.87
N ASN A 72 2.38 26.10 -20.16
CA ASN A 72 1.78 27.39 -20.46
C ASN A 72 1.06 27.37 -21.82
N LEU A 73 1.65 26.67 -22.79
CA LEU A 73 1.04 26.47 -24.11
C LEU A 73 -0.23 25.61 -24.02
N GLU A 74 -0.22 24.53 -23.24
CA GLU A 74 -1.44 23.72 -23.01
C GLU A 74 -2.58 24.57 -22.44
N ILE A 75 -2.30 25.41 -21.44
CA ILE A 75 -3.29 26.31 -20.83
C ILE A 75 -3.85 27.31 -21.86
N SER A 76 -2.98 27.90 -22.69
CA SER A 76 -3.41 28.88 -23.70
C SER A 76 -4.31 28.24 -24.75
N TYR A 77 -3.96 27.05 -25.26
CA TYR A 77 -4.77 26.33 -26.24
C TYR A 77 -6.11 25.85 -25.65
N ILE A 78 -6.16 25.36 -24.40
CA ILE A 78 -7.43 24.99 -23.74
C ILE A 78 -8.37 26.19 -23.66
N LYS A 79 -7.83 27.37 -23.32
CA LYS A 79 -8.60 28.61 -23.20
C LYS A 79 -9.09 29.11 -24.56
N VAL A 80 -8.21 29.18 -25.55
CA VAL A 80 -8.52 29.70 -26.90
C VAL A 80 -9.51 28.78 -27.62
N GLU A 81 -9.36 27.46 -27.50
CA GLU A 81 -10.25 26.49 -28.16
C GLU A 81 -11.48 26.10 -27.30
N ASN A 82 -11.63 26.66 -26.10
CA ASN A 82 -12.75 26.40 -25.17
C ASN A 82 -13.01 24.90 -24.95
N THR A 83 -11.95 24.15 -24.64
CA THR A 83 -12.02 22.67 -24.57
C THR A 83 -12.38 22.13 -23.19
N LEU A 84 -12.71 23.01 -22.24
CA LEU A 84 -13.19 22.64 -20.92
C LEU A 84 -14.57 21.99 -21.00
N ALA A 85 -14.83 20.98 -20.18
CA ALA A 85 -16.17 20.45 -20.00
C ALA A 85 -17.11 21.57 -19.51
N PRO A 86 -18.33 21.70 -20.10
CA PRO A 86 -19.00 20.74 -20.98
C PRO A 86 -18.69 20.89 -22.49
N ASN A 87 -17.99 21.94 -22.90
CA ASN A 87 -17.73 22.29 -24.30
C ASN A 87 -16.70 21.36 -24.97
N GLY A 88 -15.71 20.88 -24.22
CA GLY A 88 -14.76 19.86 -24.65
C GLY A 88 -14.53 18.78 -23.60
N TYR A 89 -13.37 18.11 -23.65
CA TYR A 89 -13.02 17.00 -22.76
C TYR A 89 -12.01 17.34 -21.65
N ASN A 90 -11.41 18.52 -21.67
CA ASN A 90 -10.52 18.96 -20.59
C ASN A 90 -11.33 19.17 -19.30
N LEU A 91 -10.87 18.61 -18.19
CA LEU A 91 -11.54 18.75 -16.87
C LEU A 91 -10.90 19.82 -16.00
N THR A 92 -9.69 20.26 -16.35
CA THR A 92 -8.93 21.31 -15.67
C THR A 92 -8.45 22.31 -16.71
N LEU A 93 -8.03 23.49 -16.26
CA LEU A 93 -7.49 24.56 -17.11
C LEU A 93 -6.18 24.18 -17.83
N GLY A 94 -5.62 22.99 -17.56
CA GLY A 94 -4.30 22.57 -18.04
C GLY A 94 -3.19 22.89 -17.05
N GLY A 95 -1.94 22.61 -17.42
CA GLY A 95 -0.77 22.88 -16.58
C GLY A 95 -0.40 21.74 -15.63
N GLU A 96 -1.37 20.91 -15.24
CA GLU A 96 -1.15 19.81 -14.31
C GLU A 96 -0.61 18.55 -15.00
N GLY A 97 0.72 18.39 -15.00
CA GLY A 97 1.29 17.04 -14.91
C GLY A 97 1.12 16.53 -13.48
N CYS A 98 1.07 15.22 -13.24
CA CYS A 98 1.21 14.66 -11.87
C CYS A 98 2.57 15.01 -11.19
N SER A 99 3.36 15.91 -11.79
CA SER A 99 4.53 16.59 -11.26
C SER A 99 4.22 17.91 -10.51
N GLY A 100 2.94 18.27 -10.33
CA GLY A 100 2.54 19.63 -9.91
C GLY A 100 1.71 19.76 -8.63
N LEU A 101 1.63 18.74 -7.77
CA LEU A 101 1.00 18.93 -6.45
C LEU A 101 1.93 19.80 -5.60
N LYS A 102 1.82 21.14 -5.72
CA LYS A 102 2.39 22.06 -4.74
C LYS A 102 1.65 21.79 -3.44
N LEU A 103 2.28 21.03 -2.55
CA LEU A 103 1.83 21.04 -1.16
C LEU A 103 1.75 22.51 -0.75
N THR A 104 0.62 22.89 -0.15
CA THR A 104 0.48 24.17 0.55
C THR A 104 1.67 24.34 1.49
N ASP A 105 2.04 25.55 1.87
CA ASP A 105 3.15 25.72 2.84
C ASP A 105 2.87 24.94 4.13
N GLU A 106 1.60 24.85 4.52
CA GLU A 106 1.10 23.97 5.57
C GLU A 106 1.34 22.48 5.26
N GLY A 107 1.01 22.01 4.06
CA GLY A 107 1.29 20.64 3.62
C GLY A 107 2.79 20.31 3.60
N ARG A 108 3.62 21.26 3.14
CA ARG A 108 5.08 21.11 3.09
C ARG A 108 5.67 21.05 4.50
N GLU A 109 5.20 21.91 5.39
CA GLU A 109 5.58 21.91 6.81
C GLU A 109 5.10 20.63 7.51
N ASN A 110 3.87 20.18 7.24
CA ASN A 110 3.35 18.91 7.75
C ASN A 110 4.20 17.71 7.29
N CYS A 111 4.61 17.68 6.01
CA CYS A 111 5.53 16.67 5.51
C CYS A 111 6.93 16.76 6.14
N ARG A 112 7.44 17.98 6.35
CA ARG A 112 8.75 18.22 7.00
C ARG A 112 8.73 17.77 8.46
N GLN A 113 7.69 18.14 9.21
CA GLN A 113 7.49 17.66 10.59
C GLN A 113 7.27 16.15 10.63
N ALA A 114 6.51 15.57 9.70
CA ALA A 114 6.35 14.13 9.63
C ALA A 114 7.67 13.41 9.32
N ALA A 115 8.52 13.96 8.46
CA ALA A 115 9.85 13.44 8.19
C ALA A 115 10.77 13.55 9.41
N PHE A 116 10.82 14.71 10.06
CA PHE A 116 11.57 14.93 11.30
C PHE A 116 11.09 14.01 12.44
N ARG A 117 9.78 13.85 12.61
CA ARG A 117 9.18 12.89 13.56
C ARG A 117 9.57 11.46 13.19
N ARG A 118 9.60 11.08 11.92
CA ARG A 118 10.01 9.72 11.49
C ARG A 118 11.50 9.49 11.71
N GLU A 119 12.34 10.49 11.50
CA GLU A 119 13.80 10.42 11.62
C GLU A 119 14.25 10.44 13.08
N ALA A 120 13.74 11.38 13.89
CA ALA A 120 14.00 11.45 15.32
C ALA A 120 13.52 10.20 16.11
N ASN A 121 12.52 9.49 15.56
CA ASN A 121 12.00 8.23 16.10
C ASN A 121 12.52 6.97 15.40
N ARG A 122 13.30 7.09 14.32
CA ARG A 122 13.75 5.95 13.47
C ARG A 122 14.69 5.00 14.21
N ASP A 123 15.54 5.57 15.06
CA ASP A 123 16.58 4.85 15.79
C ASP A 123 16.21 4.59 17.27
N ARG A 124 15.19 5.27 17.82
CA ARG A 124 14.83 5.16 19.25
C ARG A 124 13.62 4.30 19.55
N PHE A 125 12.69 4.16 18.60
CA PHE A 125 11.43 3.50 18.86
C PHE A 125 11.24 2.39 17.84
N GLY A 126 11.03 1.17 18.34
CA GLY A 126 10.58 0.07 17.49
C GLY A 126 9.21 0.38 16.86
N CYS A 127 8.67 -0.57 16.10
CA CYS A 127 7.39 -0.39 15.44
C CYS A 127 6.45 -1.57 15.67
N VAL A 128 5.15 -1.27 15.60
CA VAL A 128 4.07 -2.26 15.61
C VAL A 128 3.38 -2.22 14.26
N LEU A 129 3.34 -3.36 13.57
CA LEU A 129 2.84 -3.48 12.20
C LEU A 129 1.83 -4.62 12.11
N PHE A 130 0.74 -4.44 11.36
CA PHE A 130 -0.20 -5.54 11.11
C PHE A 130 0.34 -6.49 10.03
N HIS A 131 0.58 -7.74 10.39
CA HIS A 131 1.10 -8.78 9.51
C HIS A 131 -0.04 -9.62 8.91
N LYS A 132 -0.42 -9.28 7.68
CA LYS A 132 -1.57 -9.87 6.96
C LYS A 132 -1.56 -11.39 6.90
N ARG A 133 -0.40 -12.01 6.62
CA ARG A 133 -0.30 -13.48 6.48
C ARG A 133 -0.60 -14.24 7.78
N SER A 134 -0.24 -13.68 8.94
CA SER A 134 -0.54 -14.31 10.23
C SER A 134 -1.82 -13.79 10.87
N ASN A 135 -2.39 -12.70 10.33
CA ASN A 135 -3.52 -11.95 10.88
C ASN A 135 -3.25 -11.50 12.33
N LYS A 136 -2.07 -10.92 12.56
CA LYS A 136 -1.54 -10.53 13.88
C LYS A 136 -0.72 -9.25 13.79
N TYR A 137 -0.62 -8.52 14.88
CA TYR A 137 0.29 -7.40 15.04
C TYR A 137 1.70 -7.89 15.41
N GLN A 138 2.71 -7.48 14.66
CA GLN A 138 4.11 -7.78 14.91
C GLN A 138 4.76 -6.59 15.60
N ALA A 139 5.38 -6.83 16.77
CA ALA A 139 6.23 -5.87 17.44
C ALA A 139 7.69 -6.09 17.01
N ILE A 140 8.36 -5.02 16.58
CA ILE A 140 9.73 -5.03 16.07
C ILE A 140 10.52 -3.99 16.85
N GLY A 141 11.71 -4.35 17.32
CA GLY A 141 12.62 -3.45 18.02
C GLY A 141 13.20 -2.34 17.13
N PRO A 142 13.94 -1.40 17.72
CA PRO A 142 14.51 -0.26 17.01
C PRO A 142 15.58 -0.67 15.99
N HIS A 143 15.91 0.25 15.09
CA HIS A 143 17.08 0.17 14.21
C HIS A 143 18.38 0.26 15.03
N PRO A 144 19.50 -0.37 14.64
CA PRO A 144 19.75 -1.13 13.40
C PRO A 144 19.22 -2.56 13.40
N ASP A 145 19.19 -3.22 14.57
CA ASP A 145 18.93 -4.66 14.65
C ASP A 145 17.55 -5.08 14.15
N ARG A 146 16.52 -4.23 14.33
CA ARG A 146 15.11 -4.52 13.99
C ARG A 146 14.68 -5.91 14.48
N LYS A 147 15.09 -6.28 15.70
CA LYS A 147 14.78 -7.58 16.32
C LYS A 147 13.27 -7.80 16.37
N SER A 148 12.79 -8.92 15.81
CA SER A 148 11.37 -9.30 15.95
C SER A 148 11.08 -9.69 17.40
N ILE A 149 10.25 -8.91 18.09
CA ILE A 149 9.90 -9.11 19.50
C ILE A 149 8.85 -10.21 19.61
N GLY A 150 7.80 -10.15 18.79
CA GLY A 150 6.72 -11.14 18.80
C GLY A 150 5.55 -10.81 17.89
N TYR A 151 4.58 -11.72 17.86
CA TYR A 151 3.30 -11.55 17.16
C TYR A 151 2.15 -11.68 18.15
N TYR A 152 1.17 -10.79 18.05
CA TYR A 152 0.07 -10.64 19.00
C TYR A 152 -1.26 -10.48 18.27
N PHE A 153 -2.36 -10.92 18.87
CA PHE A 153 -3.68 -10.82 18.23
C PHE A 153 -4.21 -9.37 18.21
N THR A 154 -3.88 -8.58 19.21
CA THR A 154 -4.34 -7.18 19.35
C THR A 154 -3.17 -6.21 19.20
N LYS A 155 -3.50 -4.96 18.82
CA LYS A 155 -2.50 -3.91 18.63
C LYS A 155 -1.91 -3.48 19.97
N GLU A 156 -2.78 -3.36 20.97
CA GLU A 156 -2.48 -2.91 22.33
C GLU A 156 -1.45 -3.84 22.98
N LYS A 157 -1.63 -5.16 22.83
CA LYS A 157 -0.69 -6.16 23.35
C LYS A 157 0.67 -6.11 22.64
N ALA A 158 0.69 -5.81 21.35
CA ALA A 158 1.94 -5.62 20.61
C ALA A 158 2.68 -4.34 21.04
N GLU A 159 1.94 -3.27 21.36
CA GLU A 159 2.50 -2.02 21.89
C GLU A 159 3.05 -2.20 23.30
N GLU A 160 2.33 -2.92 24.16
CA GLU A 160 2.78 -3.32 25.49
C GLU A 160 4.08 -4.14 25.41
N ALA A 161 4.12 -5.14 24.53
CA ALA A 161 5.31 -5.95 24.30
C ALA A 161 6.51 -5.14 23.81
N LEU A 162 6.28 -4.15 22.95
CA LEU A 162 7.32 -3.22 22.52
C LEU A 162 7.80 -2.35 23.68
N SER A 163 6.88 -1.82 24.49
CA SER A 163 7.19 -0.99 25.66
C SER A 163 8.03 -1.74 26.70
N ILE A 164 7.67 -2.99 27.01
CA ILE A 164 8.44 -3.84 27.92
C ILE A 164 9.81 -4.14 27.34
N PHE A 165 9.90 -4.52 26.07
CA PHE A 165 11.19 -4.78 25.42
C PHE A 165 12.11 -3.55 25.41
N LEU A 166 11.58 -2.35 25.21
CA LEU A 166 12.38 -1.12 25.26
C LEU A 166 12.84 -0.77 26.68
N LYS A 167 12.05 -1.11 27.71
CA LYS A 167 12.38 -0.83 29.11
C LYS A 167 13.34 -1.84 29.73
N THR A 168 13.14 -3.13 29.45
CA THR A 168 13.84 -4.22 30.15
C THR A 168 14.71 -5.07 29.22
N GLY A 169 14.55 -4.96 27.91
CA GLY A 169 15.18 -5.86 26.93
C GLY A 169 14.50 -7.23 26.83
N GLU A 170 13.51 -7.53 27.68
CA GLU A 170 12.84 -8.82 27.74
C GLU A 170 11.68 -8.92 26.74
N ARG A 171 11.31 -10.15 26.39
CA ARG A 171 10.23 -10.42 25.44
C ARG A 171 9.05 -11.07 26.16
N ILE A 172 7.87 -10.49 25.98
CA ILE A 172 6.61 -11.13 26.38
C ILE A 172 6.34 -12.35 25.49
N GLU A 173 5.62 -13.32 26.03
CA GLU A 173 5.17 -14.47 25.25
C GLU A 173 4.31 -14.06 24.05
N CYS A 174 4.72 -14.52 22.87
CA CYS A 174 3.96 -14.30 21.65
C CYS A 174 2.67 -15.11 21.63
N ASP A 175 1.62 -14.54 21.05
CA ASP A 175 0.38 -15.27 20.82
C ASP A 175 0.61 -16.33 19.75
N ARG A 176 0.38 -17.59 20.07
CA ARG A 176 0.54 -18.72 19.12
C ARG A 176 -0.83 -19.28 18.75
N LYS A 177 -1.02 -19.66 17.48
CA LYS A 177 -2.22 -20.42 17.08
C LYS A 177 -2.10 -21.90 17.47
N THR A 178 -0.86 -22.38 17.56
CA THR A 178 -0.53 -23.77 17.89
C THR A 178 0.34 -23.82 19.14
N ARG A 179 0.25 -24.93 19.87
CA ARG A 179 1.06 -25.18 21.06
C ARG A 179 2.56 -25.15 20.70
N LYS A 180 3.40 -24.70 21.64
CA LYS A 180 4.86 -24.65 21.45
C LYS A 180 5.39 -26.06 21.14
N LYS A 181 6.31 -26.16 20.18
CA LYS A 181 6.95 -27.44 19.85
C LYS A 181 7.58 -28.02 21.13
N GLY A 182 7.28 -29.28 21.41
CA GLY A 182 7.77 -29.97 22.61
C GLY A 182 6.85 -29.91 23.82
N THR A 183 5.73 -29.17 23.80
CA THR A 183 4.78 -29.10 24.93
C THR A 183 3.58 -30.04 24.79
N GLY A 184 3.69 -31.04 23.91
CA GLY A 184 2.64 -31.99 23.61
C GLY A 184 1.44 -31.40 22.86
N THR A 185 0.38 -32.18 22.75
CA THR A 185 -0.86 -31.87 22.03
C THR A 185 -2.05 -32.11 22.93
N ILE A 186 -3.05 -31.23 22.87
CA ILE A 186 -4.33 -31.39 23.55
C ILE A 186 -5.41 -31.43 22.48
N ILE A 187 -6.20 -32.50 22.48
CA ILE A 187 -7.21 -32.78 21.46
C ILE A 187 -8.55 -33.01 22.14
N LYS A 188 -9.59 -32.30 21.73
CA LYS A 188 -10.96 -32.53 22.23
C LYS A 188 -11.50 -33.86 21.66
N THR A 189 -12.14 -34.69 22.48
CA THR A 189 -12.69 -35.98 22.02
C THR A 189 -13.88 -35.78 21.07
N LYS A 190 -14.19 -36.79 20.26
CA LYS A 190 -15.31 -36.76 19.30
C LYS A 190 -16.65 -36.41 19.96
N ASN A 191 -16.82 -36.82 21.21
CA ASN A 191 -18.00 -36.65 22.04
C ASN A 191 -18.09 -35.22 22.64
N GLY A 192 -17.04 -34.40 22.49
CA GLY A 192 -16.97 -33.02 22.98
C GLY A 192 -16.84 -32.84 24.50
N LYS A 193 -17.00 -33.90 25.29
CA LYS A 193 -17.05 -33.85 26.76
C LYS A 193 -15.68 -33.95 27.45
N ARG A 194 -14.65 -34.46 26.76
CA ARG A 194 -13.33 -34.76 27.35
C ARG A 194 -12.20 -34.29 26.45
N TYR A 195 -10.99 -34.29 27.00
CA TYR A 195 -9.77 -33.84 26.34
C TYR A 195 -8.69 -34.92 26.43
N VAL A 196 -7.92 -35.11 25.37
CA VAL A 196 -6.81 -36.06 25.32
C VAL A 196 -5.50 -35.29 25.22
N ALA A 197 -4.66 -35.44 26.23
CA ALA A 197 -3.29 -34.94 26.24
C ALA A 197 -2.35 -36.00 25.66
N GLN A 198 -1.45 -35.61 24.78
CA GLN A 198 -0.53 -36.52 24.10
C GLN A 198 0.86 -35.92 23.97
N TYR A 199 1.91 -36.72 24.10
CA TYR A 199 3.27 -36.30 23.82
C TYR A 199 4.10 -37.47 23.29
N THR A 200 5.25 -37.16 22.69
CA THR A 200 6.24 -38.14 22.26
C THR A 200 7.55 -37.85 22.95
N LYS A 201 8.12 -38.83 23.66
CA LYS A 201 9.43 -38.75 24.32
C LYS A 201 10.20 -40.03 24.01
N ASN A 202 11.46 -39.92 23.61
CA ASN A 202 12.31 -41.06 23.26
C ASN A 202 11.65 -42.00 22.23
N LYS A 203 11.05 -41.43 21.17
CA LYS A 203 10.30 -42.16 20.11
C LYS A 203 9.08 -42.96 20.59
N LYS A 204 8.71 -42.88 21.87
CA LYS A 204 7.49 -43.49 22.42
C LYS A 204 6.40 -42.44 22.60
N ARG A 205 5.20 -42.74 22.11
CA ARG A 205 4.02 -41.89 22.25
C ARG A 205 3.27 -42.28 23.52
N SER A 206 2.90 -41.28 24.30
CA SER A 206 2.08 -41.43 25.50
C SER A 206 0.87 -40.52 25.40
N SER A 207 -0.28 -40.98 25.87
CA SER A 207 -1.52 -40.21 25.89
C SER A 207 -2.35 -40.50 27.13
N LYS A 208 -3.09 -39.50 27.61
CA LYS A 208 -4.05 -39.65 28.71
C LYS A 208 -5.26 -38.72 28.50
N THR A 209 -6.43 -39.16 28.94
CA THR A 209 -7.69 -38.43 28.79
C THR A 209 -8.10 -37.78 30.11
N PHE A 210 -8.57 -36.54 30.04
CA PHE A 210 -8.98 -35.71 31.16
C PHE A 210 -10.33 -35.05 30.88
N ASP A 211 -10.93 -34.47 31.91
CA ASP A 211 -12.22 -33.79 31.83
C ASP A 211 -12.05 -32.33 31.39
N THR A 212 -10.95 -31.69 31.79
CA THR A 212 -10.65 -30.30 31.43
C THR A 212 -9.32 -30.15 30.66
N PRO A 213 -9.17 -29.09 29.84
CA PRO A 213 -7.90 -28.81 29.16
C PRO A 213 -6.80 -28.37 30.13
N GLU A 214 -7.14 -27.81 31.30
CA GLU A 214 -6.18 -27.42 32.33
C GLU A 214 -5.51 -28.65 32.96
N GLN A 215 -6.28 -29.71 33.24
CA GLN A 215 -5.75 -31.00 33.71
C GLN A 215 -4.81 -31.64 32.68
N CYS A 216 -5.12 -31.49 31.38
CA CYS A 216 -4.23 -31.91 30.31
C CYS A 216 -2.90 -31.15 30.38
N GLU A 217 -2.93 -29.85 30.67
CA GLU A 217 -1.73 -29.03 30.75
C GLU A 217 -0.84 -29.36 31.92
N GLU A 218 -1.39 -29.49 33.12
CA GLU A 218 -0.63 -29.89 34.30
C GLU A 218 0.06 -31.23 34.10
N TRP A 219 -0.65 -32.18 33.48
CA TRP A 219 -0.09 -33.48 33.15
C TRP A 219 1.06 -33.39 32.14
N LEU A 220 0.92 -32.58 31.09
CA LEU A 220 1.96 -32.37 30.09
C LEU A 220 3.19 -31.68 30.70
N LYS A 221 3.00 -30.62 31.50
CA LYS A 221 4.07 -29.93 32.22
C LYS A 221 4.85 -30.91 33.09
N ARG A 222 4.17 -31.75 33.88
CA ARG A 222 4.81 -32.76 34.73
C ARG A 222 5.59 -33.83 33.95
N LYS A 223 5.17 -34.16 32.73
CA LYS A 223 5.82 -35.22 31.93
C LYS A 223 6.97 -34.72 31.07
N LEU A 224 6.92 -33.45 30.66
CA LEU A 224 7.85 -32.85 29.72
C LEU A 224 8.78 -31.81 30.38
N ASN A 225 8.52 -31.42 31.63
CA ASN A 225 9.30 -30.46 32.43
C ASN A 225 9.50 -29.11 31.71
N PHE A 226 8.41 -28.42 31.37
CA PHE A 226 8.42 -27.08 30.76
C PHE A 226 7.45 -26.12 31.46
#